data_AF-A0A520HG68-F1
#
_entry.id   AF-A0A520HG68-F1
#
_cell.length_a   1.000
_cell.length_b   1.000
_cell.length_c   1.000
_cell.angle_alpha   90.00
_cell.angle_beta   90.00
_cell.angle_gamma   90.00
#
_symmetry.space_group_name_H-M   'P 1'
#
loop_
_entity.id
_entity.type
_entity.pdbx_description
1 polymer ?
#
loop_
_entity_poly.entity_id
_entity_poly.type
_entity_poly.pdbx_seq_one_letter_code
_entity_poly.pdbx_strand_id
1 'polypeptide(L)'
;AFHLVERIEKKPWAEVRETFDALVDTHAHVEFWFFPHANQVILKTLDHTDACDPPPSTTDMEETAFRRFLNVGHLAPFMVPTLQRLMMRNPMKGRRRGPAHSIFPSDRTLRFEEMEYEMPRAVGLDTLHEVIDRIRRRRLPVSFPFEFRVVAADDIWMSPMNAGPVASISMHQYNRMPWRQLFADAEAVFRGHGGRPHWAKRHTLKREDVDMLYPKAERFRAVRRSFDPEGRFLNDHLGALFA
;
A
#
# COMPACT_ATOMS: atom_id res chain seq x y z
N ALA A 1 -15.03 -13.03 18.15
CA ALA A 1 -14.08 -12.14 17.43
C ALA A 1 -13.46 -11.18 18.44
N PHE A 2 -12.18 -10.85 18.31
CA PHE A 2 -11.55 -9.85 19.17
C PHE A 2 -12.00 -8.43 18.80
N HIS A 3 -11.82 -7.50 19.73
CA HIS A 3 -12.13 -6.07 19.54
C HIS A 3 -10.83 -5.28 19.45
N LEU A 4 -10.89 -4.17 18.71
CA LEU A 4 -9.76 -3.29 18.47
C LEU A 4 -10.10 -1.86 18.84
N VAL A 5 -9.10 -1.11 19.27
CA VAL A 5 -9.11 0.34 19.32
C VAL A 5 -8.15 0.86 18.25
N GLU A 6 -8.69 1.62 17.31
CA GLU A 6 -7.91 2.30 16.28
C GLU A 6 -7.64 3.74 16.74
N ARG A 7 -6.40 4.19 16.54
CA ARG A 7 -6.01 5.59 16.69
C ARG A 7 -5.36 6.05 15.40
N ILE A 8 -5.82 7.19 14.90
CA ILE A 8 -5.27 7.86 13.74
C ILE A 8 -4.72 9.20 14.19
N GLU A 9 -3.48 9.53 13.82
CA GLU A 9 -2.92 10.84 14.07
C GLU A 9 -1.91 11.26 13.01
N LYS A 10 -1.77 12.57 12.82
CA LYS A 10 -0.74 13.11 11.93
C LYS A 10 0.58 13.29 12.67
N LYS A 11 1.66 12.74 12.12
CA LYS A 11 3.01 12.78 12.69
C LYS A 11 4.04 13.27 11.67
N PRO A 12 5.12 13.96 12.10
CA PRO A 12 6.27 14.21 11.23
C PRO A 12 6.84 12.90 10.69
N TRP A 13 7.18 12.86 9.40
CA TRP A 13 7.79 11.67 8.80
C TRP A 13 9.10 11.29 9.50
N ALA A 14 9.94 12.27 9.84
CA ALA A 14 11.21 12.02 10.51
C ALA A 14 11.03 11.25 11.83
N GLU A 15 10.03 11.64 12.64
CA GLU A 15 9.69 10.96 13.91
C GLU A 15 9.22 9.52 13.65
N VAL A 16 8.30 9.32 12.71
CA VAL A 16 7.78 7.97 12.40
C VAL A 16 8.88 7.08 11.85
N ARG A 17 9.75 7.58 10.96
CA ARG A 17 10.87 6.81 10.41
C ARG A 17 11.82 6.33 11.49
N GLU A 18 12.15 7.18 12.46
CA GLU A 18 13.07 6.85 13.55
C GLU A 18 12.48 5.85 14.55
N THR A 19 11.17 5.96 14.81
CA THR A 19 10.48 5.17 15.85
C THR A 19 9.70 3.98 15.31
N PHE A 20 9.75 3.72 14.01
CA PHE A 20 8.86 2.76 13.35
C PHE A 20 8.94 1.35 13.92
N ASP A 21 10.15 0.85 14.17
CA ASP A 21 10.34 -0.50 14.72
C ASP A 21 9.75 -0.61 16.13
N ALA A 22 9.95 0.39 16.98
CA ALA A 22 9.34 0.44 18.30
C ALA A 22 7.81 0.52 18.25
N LEU A 23 7.24 1.24 17.27
CA LEU A 23 5.78 1.26 17.04
C LEU A 23 5.26 -0.14 16.69
N VAL A 24 5.96 -0.86 15.81
CA VAL A 24 5.61 -2.23 15.39
C VAL A 24 5.70 -3.22 16.54
N ASP A 25 6.67 -3.06 17.44
CA ASP A 25 6.80 -3.90 18.64
C ASP A 25 5.74 -3.61 19.70
N THR A 26 5.21 -2.39 19.72
CA THR A 26 4.24 -1.93 20.74
C THR A 26 2.80 -2.22 20.36
N HIS A 27 2.45 -2.06 19.09
CA HIS A 27 1.07 -2.13 18.61
C HIS A 27 0.78 -3.42 17.85
N ALA A 28 -0.44 -3.93 17.96
CA ALA A 28 -0.84 -5.14 17.23
C ALA A 28 -0.81 -4.93 15.70
N HIS A 29 -1.17 -3.73 15.24
CA HIS A 29 -1.02 -3.32 13.85
C HIS A 29 -0.56 -1.87 13.75
N VAL A 30 0.36 -1.62 12.81
CA VAL A 30 0.85 -0.29 12.47
C VAL A 30 0.75 -0.10 10.96
N GLU A 31 0.16 1.01 10.56
CA GLU A 31 0.04 1.46 9.18
C GLU A 31 0.26 2.96 9.13
N PHE A 32 0.81 3.48 8.03
CA PHE A 32 0.75 4.92 7.80
C PHE A 32 0.53 5.27 6.33
N TRP A 33 -0.10 6.43 6.12
CA TRP A 33 -0.26 7.04 4.80
C TRP A 33 0.71 8.19 4.61
N PHE A 34 1.53 8.12 3.56
CA PHE A 34 2.54 9.12 3.21
C PHE A 34 2.11 9.89 1.95
N PHE A 35 1.77 11.17 2.10
CA PHE A 35 1.57 12.07 0.96
C PHE A 35 2.92 12.58 0.43
N PRO A 36 3.32 12.27 -0.82
CA PRO A 36 4.70 12.48 -1.26
C PRO A 36 5.22 13.91 -1.17
N HIS A 37 4.34 14.90 -1.27
CA HIS A 37 4.74 16.32 -1.22
C HIS A 37 4.60 16.94 0.16
N ALA A 38 4.20 16.19 1.18
CA ALA A 38 4.14 16.62 2.58
C ALA A 38 5.27 16.00 3.41
N ASN A 39 5.63 16.63 4.52
CA ASN A 39 6.63 16.12 5.47
C ASN A 39 5.99 15.40 6.67
N GLN A 40 4.70 15.09 6.56
CA GLN A 40 3.92 14.41 7.59
C GLN A 40 3.30 13.15 7.00
N VAL A 41 3.13 12.16 7.85
CA VAL A 41 2.33 10.96 7.56
C VAL A 41 1.08 10.96 8.43
N ILE A 42 0.05 10.24 7.99
CA ILE A 42 -1.09 9.89 8.83
C ILE A 42 -0.79 8.51 9.39
N LEU A 43 -0.42 8.43 10.66
CA LEU A 43 -0.12 7.19 11.37
C LEU A 43 -1.43 6.59 11.90
N LYS A 44 -1.60 5.29 11.70
CA LYS A 44 -2.69 4.47 12.22
C LYS A 44 -2.11 3.34 13.06
N THR A 45 -2.60 3.21 14.29
CA THR A 45 -2.26 2.12 15.21
C THR A 45 -3.53 1.41 15.66
N LEU A 46 -3.45 0.09 15.83
CA LEU A 46 -4.54 -0.71 16.36
C LEU A 46 -4.02 -1.58 17.51
N ASP A 47 -4.77 -1.59 18.61
CA ASP A 47 -4.51 -2.42 19.77
C ASP A 47 -5.75 -3.23 20.15
N HIS A 48 -5.55 -4.35 20.81
CA HIS A 48 -6.66 -5.08 21.44
C HIS A 48 -7.32 -4.25 22.55
N THR A 49 -8.64 -4.41 22.68
CA THR A 49 -9.44 -3.79 23.73
C THR A 49 -10.53 -4.74 24.20
N ASP A 50 -11.13 -4.44 25.35
CA ASP A 50 -12.34 -5.11 25.83
C ASP A 50 -13.49 -5.00 24.82
N ALA A 51 -14.46 -5.92 24.94
CA ALA A 51 -15.65 -5.95 24.12
C ALA A 51 -16.40 -4.60 24.18
N CYS A 52 -16.85 -4.12 23.02
CA CYS A 52 -17.54 -2.84 22.88
C CYS A 52 -18.41 -2.81 21.63
N ASP A 53 -19.39 -1.92 21.62
CA ASP A 53 -20.29 -1.75 20.47
C ASP A 53 -19.51 -1.30 19.22
N PRO A 54 -20.00 -1.67 18.02
CA PRO A 54 -19.44 -1.18 16.76
C PRO A 54 -19.38 0.36 16.70
N PRO A 55 -18.39 0.93 15.99
CA PRO A 55 -18.30 2.36 15.84
C PRO A 55 -19.48 2.89 15.00
N PRO A 56 -19.91 4.15 15.21
CA PRO A 56 -21.01 4.75 14.47
C PRO A 56 -20.70 4.99 12.99
N SER A 57 -19.42 4.97 12.61
CA SER A 57 -18.96 5.11 11.23
C SER A 57 -17.65 4.35 11.03
N THR A 58 -17.44 3.86 9.81
CA THR A 58 -16.22 3.19 9.34
C THR A 58 -15.35 4.10 8.46
N THR A 59 -15.73 5.37 8.30
CA THR A 59 -15.05 6.31 7.38
C THR A 59 -14.18 7.30 8.14
N ASP A 60 -12.88 7.29 7.83
CA ASP A 60 -11.88 8.09 8.58
C ASP A 60 -11.55 9.44 7.93
N MET A 61 -11.97 9.67 6.67
CA MET A 61 -11.65 10.88 5.91
C MET A 61 -12.88 11.48 5.22
N GLU A 62 -12.95 12.81 5.20
CA GLU A 62 -13.98 13.53 4.45
C GLU A 62 -13.75 13.37 2.93
N GLU A 63 -14.36 12.32 2.37
CA GLU A 63 -14.18 11.92 0.97
C GLU A 63 -14.52 13.05 -0.02
N THR A 64 -15.55 13.86 0.27
CA THR A 64 -15.97 14.97 -0.58
C THR A 64 -14.85 16.00 -0.76
N ALA A 65 -14.18 16.38 0.32
CA ALA A 65 -13.05 17.30 0.28
C ALA A 65 -11.87 16.69 -0.49
N PHE A 66 -11.57 15.41 -0.25
CA PHE A 66 -10.49 14.72 -0.95
C PHE A 66 -10.78 14.60 -2.46
N ARG A 67 -12.02 14.29 -2.85
CA ARG A 67 -12.46 14.25 -4.25
C ARG A 67 -12.26 15.59 -4.97
N ARG A 68 -12.57 16.70 -4.31
CA ARG A 68 -12.33 18.05 -4.86
C ARG A 68 -10.83 18.29 -5.08
N PHE A 69 -10.01 17.95 -4.09
CA PHE A 69 -8.55 18.00 -4.20
C PHE A 69 -8.04 17.18 -5.41
N LEU A 70 -8.50 15.94 -5.58
CA LEU A 70 -8.12 15.07 -6.70
C LEU A 70 -8.53 15.65 -8.05
N ASN A 71 -9.73 16.22 -8.15
CA ASN A 71 -10.21 16.83 -9.39
C ASN A 71 -9.40 18.08 -9.78
N VAL A 72 -9.02 18.92 -8.81
CA VAL A 72 -8.12 20.06 -9.09
C VAL A 72 -6.74 19.53 -9.52
N GLY A 73 -6.20 18.52 -8.84
CA GLY A 73 -4.92 17.90 -9.22
C GLY A 73 -4.94 17.26 -10.61
N HIS A 74 -6.08 16.74 -11.05
CA HIS A 74 -6.24 16.23 -12.41
C HIS A 74 -6.25 17.36 -13.45
N LEU A 75 -6.97 18.47 -13.19
CA LEU A 75 -7.08 19.61 -14.12
C LEU A 75 -5.81 20.47 -14.14
N ALA A 76 -5.09 20.57 -13.02
CA ALA A 76 -3.88 21.34 -12.86
C ALA A 76 -2.80 20.53 -12.10
N PRO A 77 -2.16 19.54 -12.74
CA PRO A 77 -1.20 18.63 -12.08
C PRO A 77 -0.04 19.33 -11.37
N PHE A 78 0.42 20.46 -11.89
CA PHE A 78 1.48 21.26 -11.28
C PHE A 78 1.11 21.82 -9.89
N MET A 79 -0.18 21.88 -9.54
CA MET A 79 -0.65 22.34 -8.23
C MET A 79 -0.62 21.24 -7.16
N VAL A 80 -0.54 19.95 -7.54
CA VAL A 80 -0.59 18.80 -6.61
C VAL A 80 0.37 18.96 -5.42
N PRO A 81 1.65 19.36 -5.60
CA PRO A 81 2.56 19.51 -4.47
C PRO A 81 2.14 20.57 -3.46
N THR A 82 1.56 21.68 -3.92
CA THR A 82 1.10 22.76 -3.05
C THR A 82 -0.18 22.37 -2.32
N LEU A 83 -1.12 21.75 -3.05
CA LEU A 83 -2.39 21.31 -2.49
C LEU A 83 -2.19 20.23 -1.41
N GLN A 84 -1.28 19.27 -1.61
CA GLN A 84 -0.97 18.27 -0.58
C GLN A 84 -0.38 18.90 0.68
N ARG A 85 0.57 19.84 0.56
CA ARG A 85 1.14 20.56 1.71
C ARG A 85 0.06 21.32 2.49
N LEU A 86 -0.88 21.95 1.79
CA LEU A 86 -1.99 22.65 2.44
C LEU A 86 -2.93 21.69 3.16
N MET A 87 -3.35 20.60 2.50
CA MET A 87 -4.19 19.56 3.08
C MET A 87 -3.54 18.93 4.32
N MET A 88 -2.22 18.75 4.28
CA MET A 88 -1.47 18.14 5.37
C MET A 88 -1.11 19.12 6.50
N ARG A 89 -1.38 20.42 6.38
CA ARG A 89 -1.00 21.45 7.36
C ARG A 89 -1.67 21.29 8.73
N ASN A 90 -2.96 20.99 8.76
CA ASN A 90 -3.73 20.97 10.01
C ASN A 90 -3.55 19.65 10.77
N PRO A 91 -3.53 19.65 12.11
CA PRO A 91 -3.48 18.41 12.88
C PRO A 91 -4.70 17.55 12.58
N MET A 92 -4.53 16.23 12.67
CA MET A 92 -5.59 15.24 12.54
C MET A 92 -5.44 14.26 13.70
N LYS A 93 -6.54 13.98 14.39
CA LYS A 93 -6.65 12.95 15.41
C LYS A 93 -8.01 12.27 15.28
N GLY A 94 -8.00 10.94 15.28
CA GLY A 94 -9.19 10.10 15.21
C GLY A 94 -9.04 8.93 16.17
N ARG A 95 -10.15 8.48 16.72
CA ARG A 95 -10.20 7.28 17.56
C ARG A 95 -11.53 6.59 17.40
N ARG A 96 -11.51 5.28 17.17
CA ARG A 96 -12.70 4.42 17.18
C ARG A 96 -12.37 3.08 17.81
N ARG A 97 -13.39 2.36 18.28
CA ARG A 97 -13.26 1.02 18.84
C ARG A 97 -14.46 0.17 18.43
N GLY A 98 -14.29 -1.14 18.41
CA GLY A 98 -15.35 -2.07 18.06
C GLY A 98 -14.81 -3.45 17.71
N PRO A 99 -15.68 -4.37 17.26
CA PRO A 99 -15.25 -5.69 16.81
C PRO A 99 -14.35 -5.55 15.58
N ALA A 100 -13.35 -6.41 15.44
CA ALA A 100 -12.33 -6.30 14.40
C ALA A 100 -12.88 -6.14 12.97
N HIS A 101 -13.99 -6.83 12.64
CA HIS A 101 -14.64 -6.74 11.32
C HIS A 101 -15.29 -5.38 11.02
N SER A 102 -15.49 -4.53 12.02
CA SER A 102 -15.98 -3.14 11.88
C SER A 102 -14.85 -2.11 11.96
N ILE A 103 -13.61 -2.53 12.25
CA ILE A 103 -12.44 -1.64 12.41
C ILE A 103 -11.46 -1.76 11.26
N PHE A 104 -11.23 -2.97 10.72
CA PHE A 104 -10.34 -3.13 9.57
C PHE A 104 -10.89 -2.49 8.28
N PRO A 105 -12.16 -2.71 7.90
CA PRO A 105 -12.67 -2.18 6.65
C PRO A 105 -12.89 -0.67 6.75
N SER A 106 -12.63 0.02 5.64
CA SER A 106 -13.05 1.40 5.44
C SER A 106 -13.58 1.54 4.03
N ASP A 107 -14.66 2.30 3.86
CA ASP A 107 -15.30 2.45 2.56
C ASP A 107 -14.34 3.14 1.58
N ARG A 108 -14.25 2.59 0.36
CA ARG A 108 -13.43 3.09 -0.73
C ARG A 108 -14.29 3.27 -1.97
N THR A 109 -14.78 4.49 -2.15
CA THR A 109 -15.71 4.92 -3.20
C THR A 109 -15.01 5.75 -4.29
N LEU A 110 -13.80 6.25 -4.01
CA LEU A 110 -12.94 6.91 -4.99
C LEU A 110 -12.20 5.89 -5.83
N ARG A 111 -12.27 6.03 -7.15
CA ARG A 111 -11.56 5.16 -8.09
C ARG A 111 -10.11 5.60 -8.22
N PHE A 112 -9.19 4.65 -8.09
CA PHE A 112 -7.76 4.85 -8.26
C PHE A 112 -7.14 3.61 -8.91
N GLU A 113 -5.94 3.79 -9.42
CA GLU A 113 -5.05 2.72 -9.85
C GLU A 113 -4.06 2.49 -8.73
N GLU A 114 -3.64 1.23 -8.54
CA GLU A 114 -2.79 0.85 -7.43
C GLU A 114 -1.74 -0.18 -7.84
N MET A 115 -0.52 0.03 -7.35
CA MET A 115 0.59 -0.91 -7.37
C MET A 115 1.00 -1.14 -5.91
N GLU A 116 1.27 -2.38 -5.53
CA GLU A 116 1.74 -2.71 -4.18
C GLU A 116 2.85 -3.73 -4.27
N TYR A 117 3.89 -3.52 -3.46
CA TYR A 117 5.06 -4.37 -3.41
C TYR A 117 5.40 -4.71 -1.97
N GLU A 118 5.62 -6.00 -1.73
CA GLU A 118 6.15 -6.54 -0.49
C GLU A 118 7.67 -6.51 -0.54
N MET A 119 8.24 -5.62 0.27
CA MET A 119 9.67 -5.41 0.39
C MET A 119 10.25 -6.25 1.52
N PRO A 120 11.52 -6.69 1.45
CA PRO A 120 12.21 -7.19 2.63
C PRO A 120 12.13 -6.15 3.75
N ARG A 121 11.70 -6.57 4.95
CA ARG A 121 11.40 -5.66 6.07
C ARG A 121 12.54 -4.69 6.41
N ALA A 122 13.78 -5.12 6.26
CA ALA A 122 14.97 -4.33 6.57
C ALA A 122 15.18 -3.11 5.65
N VAL A 123 14.69 -3.16 4.41
CA VAL A 123 14.91 -2.08 3.42
C VAL A 123 13.66 -1.28 3.10
N GLY A 124 12.48 -1.70 3.57
CA GLY A 124 11.19 -1.12 3.18
C GLY A 124 11.08 0.40 3.36
N LEU A 125 11.48 0.94 4.52
CA LEU A 125 11.39 2.39 4.77
C LEU A 125 12.34 3.19 3.86
N ASP A 126 13.54 2.66 3.61
CA ASP A 126 14.52 3.29 2.73
C ASP A 126 14.08 3.24 1.27
N THR A 127 13.51 2.12 0.82
CA THR A 127 12.90 1.98 -0.50
C THR A 127 11.74 2.97 -0.68
N LEU A 128 10.84 3.09 0.31
CA LEU A 128 9.78 4.11 0.28
C LEU A 128 10.38 5.51 0.13
N HIS A 129 11.38 5.85 0.95
CA HIS A 129 12.02 7.15 0.93
C HIS A 129 12.64 7.47 -0.44
N GLU A 130 13.31 6.50 -1.08
CA GLU A 130 13.88 6.65 -2.41
C GLU A 130 12.82 6.99 -3.47
N VAL A 131 11.67 6.30 -3.45
CA VAL A 131 10.57 6.56 -4.38
C VAL A 131 9.98 7.96 -4.15
N ILE A 132 9.79 8.35 -2.89
CA ILE A 132 9.30 9.69 -2.52
C ILE A 132 10.29 10.78 -2.99
N ASP A 133 11.59 10.59 -2.79
CA ASP A 133 12.63 11.51 -3.26
C ASP A 133 12.62 11.66 -4.78
N ARG A 134 12.45 10.56 -5.52
CA ARG A 134 12.33 10.60 -6.98
C ARG A 134 11.09 11.37 -7.43
N ILE A 135 9.95 11.15 -6.78
CA ILE A 135 8.70 11.90 -7.02
C ILE A 135 8.89 13.40 -6.80
N ARG A 136 9.54 13.78 -5.68
CA ARG A 136 9.80 15.18 -5.34
C ARG A 136 10.76 15.84 -6.33
N ARG A 137 11.89 15.20 -6.65
CA ARG A 137 12.90 15.71 -7.59
C ARG A 137 12.32 15.96 -8.97
N ARG A 138 11.49 15.04 -9.47
CA ARG A 138 10.82 15.14 -10.77
C ARG A 138 9.51 15.93 -10.74
N ARG A 139 9.08 16.39 -9.55
CA ARG A 139 7.80 17.07 -9.31
C ARG A 139 6.60 16.30 -9.89
N LEU A 140 6.61 14.97 -9.76
CA LEU A 140 5.54 14.13 -10.30
C LEU A 140 4.22 14.41 -9.57
N PRO A 141 3.09 14.54 -10.29
CA PRO A 141 1.81 14.92 -9.71
C PRO A 141 1.09 13.69 -9.10
N VAL A 142 1.74 13.02 -8.15
CA VAL A 142 1.16 11.91 -7.39
C VAL A 142 0.21 12.49 -6.36
N SER A 143 -1.10 12.29 -6.56
CA SER A 143 -2.14 12.96 -5.79
C SER A 143 -2.59 12.16 -4.55
N PHE A 144 -2.52 10.83 -4.59
CA PHE A 144 -2.84 9.96 -3.47
C PHE A 144 -1.63 9.73 -2.54
N PRO A 145 -1.87 9.30 -1.29
CA PRO A 145 -0.79 8.84 -0.42
C PRO A 145 -0.29 7.46 -0.83
N PHE A 146 0.96 7.18 -0.45
CA PHE A 146 1.44 5.82 -0.28
C PHE A 146 0.85 5.23 1.00
N GLU A 147 0.61 3.93 1.03
CA GLU A 147 0.29 3.18 2.24
C GLU A 147 1.49 2.30 2.59
N PHE A 148 1.83 2.25 3.87
CA PHE A 148 2.93 1.43 4.37
C PHE A 148 2.46 0.64 5.58
N ARG A 149 2.71 -0.67 5.58
CA ARG A 149 2.38 -1.58 6.68
C ARG A 149 3.39 -2.73 6.76
N VAL A 150 3.41 -3.43 7.89
CA VAL A 150 4.22 -4.65 8.07
C VAL A 150 3.31 -5.86 8.06
N VAL A 151 3.73 -6.91 7.37
CA VAL A 151 3.00 -8.18 7.29
C VAL A 151 3.91 -9.31 7.72
N ALA A 152 3.35 -10.26 8.47
CA ALA A 152 4.06 -11.46 8.90
C ALA A 152 4.41 -12.36 7.70
N ALA A 153 5.42 -13.21 7.90
CA ALA A 153 5.83 -14.20 6.91
C ALA A 153 4.77 -15.30 6.73
N ASP A 154 4.80 -15.96 5.58
CA ASP A 154 4.14 -17.25 5.36
C ASP A 154 5.03 -18.25 4.59
N ASP A 155 4.50 -19.44 4.34
CA ASP A 155 5.13 -20.52 3.58
C ASP A 155 4.39 -20.86 2.27
N ILE A 156 3.49 -19.97 1.80
CA ILE A 156 2.67 -20.17 0.61
C ILE A 156 3.52 -19.92 -0.64
N TRP A 157 3.54 -20.88 -1.57
CA TRP A 157 4.48 -20.92 -2.71
C TRP A 157 4.53 -19.64 -3.56
N MET A 158 3.37 -19.01 -3.76
CA MET A 158 3.24 -17.79 -4.57
C MET A 158 2.93 -16.57 -3.72
N SER A 159 3.01 -16.63 -2.40
CA SER A 159 2.77 -15.44 -1.58
C SER A 159 3.95 -14.48 -1.67
N PRO A 160 3.72 -13.17 -1.85
CA PRO A 160 4.79 -12.20 -1.80
C PRO A 160 5.38 -12.07 -0.37
N MET A 161 4.68 -12.55 0.68
CA MET A 161 5.15 -12.66 2.07
C MET A 161 5.96 -13.95 2.34
N ASN A 162 6.21 -14.77 1.32
CA ASN A 162 7.00 -15.99 1.49
C ASN A 162 8.46 -15.65 1.85
N ALA A 163 9.07 -16.36 2.80
CA ALA A 163 10.48 -16.19 3.18
C ALA A 163 10.84 -14.94 4.03
N GLY A 164 9.89 -14.42 4.81
CA GLY A 164 10.18 -13.49 5.91
C GLY A 164 9.09 -12.44 6.10
N PRO A 165 9.09 -11.73 7.24
CA PRO A 165 8.22 -10.58 7.40
C PRO A 165 8.57 -9.53 6.35
N VAL A 166 7.55 -8.83 5.85
CA VAL A 166 7.69 -7.87 4.77
C VAL A 166 7.18 -6.50 5.17
N ALA A 167 7.70 -5.48 4.48
CA ALA A 167 7.14 -4.15 4.46
C ALA A 167 6.32 -3.99 3.17
N SER A 168 5.00 -3.91 3.29
CA SER A 168 4.08 -3.65 2.19
C SER A 168 4.10 -2.17 1.88
N ILE A 169 4.39 -1.83 0.62
CA ILE A 169 4.36 -0.46 0.10
C ILE A 169 3.32 -0.39 -1.01
N SER A 170 2.20 0.30 -0.76
CA SER A 170 1.16 0.55 -1.77
C SER A 170 1.28 1.96 -2.31
N MET A 171 1.26 2.08 -3.63
CA MET A 171 1.30 3.33 -4.38
C MET A 171 0.01 3.50 -5.17
N HIS A 172 -0.60 4.67 -5.06
CA HIS A 172 -1.88 4.97 -5.68
C HIS A 172 -1.77 6.13 -6.67
N GLN A 173 -2.59 6.10 -7.72
CA GLN A 173 -2.78 7.23 -8.61
C GLN A 173 -4.26 7.41 -8.94
N TYR A 174 -4.73 8.65 -8.97
CA TYR A 174 -6.11 8.92 -9.33
C TYR A 174 -6.40 8.38 -10.74
N ASN A 175 -7.51 7.64 -10.91
CA ASN A 175 -7.77 6.89 -12.15
C ASN A 175 -7.88 7.78 -13.41
N ARG A 176 -8.12 9.09 -13.23
CA ARG A 176 -8.17 10.08 -14.31
C ARG A 176 -6.80 10.64 -14.70
N MET A 177 -5.72 10.25 -14.03
CA MET A 177 -4.36 10.72 -14.29
C MET A 177 -3.49 9.61 -14.89
N PRO A 178 -2.46 9.96 -15.68
CA PRO A 178 -1.49 8.99 -16.16
C PRO A 178 -0.81 8.27 -14.99
N TRP A 179 -0.76 6.94 -15.05
CA TRP A 179 -0.21 6.09 -14.00
C TRP A 179 0.84 5.09 -14.49
N ARG A 180 0.78 4.64 -15.75
CA ARG A 180 1.63 3.54 -16.26
C ARG A 180 3.13 3.81 -16.10
N GLN A 181 3.61 4.96 -16.61
CA GLN A 181 5.02 5.32 -16.48
C GLN A 181 5.43 5.58 -15.04
N LEU A 182 4.53 6.18 -14.25
CA LEU A 182 4.75 6.45 -12.83
C LEU A 182 4.96 5.15 -12.05
N PHE A 183 4.13 4.15 -12.32
CA PHE A 183 4.20 2.84 -11.68
C PHE A 183 5.42 2.06 -12.18
N ALA A 184 5.70 2.04 -13.49
CA ALA A 184 6.90 1.40 -14.02
C ALA A 184 8.20 2.00 -13.42
N ASP A 185 8.23 3.31 -13.23
CA ASP A 185 9.35 4.02 -12.61
C ASP A 185 9.56 3.62 -11.14
N ALA A 186 8.48 3.45 -10.37
CA ALA A 186 8.52 3.02 -8.97
C ALA A 186 8.83 1.51 -8.86
N GLU A 187 8.25 0.70 -9.73
CA GLU A 187 8.46 -0.74 -9.81
C GLU A 187 9.92 -1.10 -10.03
N ALA A 188 10.64 -0.33 -10.84
CA ALA A 188 12.09 -0.51 -11.01
C ALA A 188 12.86 -0.37 -9.69
N VAL A 189 12.45 0.57 -8.82
CA VAL A 189 13.03 0.74 -7.48
C VAL A 189 12.65 -0.42 -6.57
N PHE A 190 11.37 -0.77 -6.52
CA PHE A 190 10.90 -1.90 -5.70
C PHE A 190 11.61 -3.21 -6.07
N ARG A 191 11.70 -3.52 -7.37
CA ARG A 191 12.41 -4.71 -7.85
C ARG A 191 13.90 -4.67 -7.54
N GLY A 192 14.53 -3.49 -7.65
CA GLY A 192 15.96 -3.31 -7.34
C GLY A 192 16.30 -3.65 -5.88
N HIS A 193 15.34 -3.52 -4.97
CA HIS A 193 15.46 -3.85 -3.55
C HIS A 193 14.83 -5.21 -3.18
N GLY A 194 14.59 -6.09 -4.16
CA GLY A 194 14.08 -7.43 -3.93
C GLY A 194 12.58 -7.52 -3.63
N GLY A 195 11.83 -6.47 -3.96
CA GLY A 195 10.39 -6.43 -3.75
C GLY A 195 9.63 -7.42 -4.63
N ARG A 196 8.49 -7.90 -4.11
CA ARG A 196 7.56 -8.81 -4.81
C ARG A 196 6.20 -8.16 -4.95
N PRO A 197 5.54 -8.22 -6.13
CA PRO A 197 4.27 -7.55 -6.31
C PRO A 197 3.16 -8.25 -5.53
N HIS A 198 2.21 -7.47 -5.03
CA HIS A 198 0.92 -7.98 -4.61
C HIS A 198 0.10 -8.37 -5.86
N TRP A 199 -0.27 -9.64 -6.01
CA TRP A 199 -0.91 -10.17 -7.23
C TRP A 199 -2.24 -9.53 -7.61
N ALA A 200 -2.98 -8.97 -6.65
CA ALA A 200 -4.23 -8.26 -6.93
C ALA A 200 -4.03 -6.82 -7.49
N LYS A 201 -2.79 -6.31 -7.56
CA LYS A 201 -2.47 -4.93 -7.93
C LYS A 201 -1.71 -4.86 -9.26
N ARG A 202 -1.50 -3.65 -9.79
CA ARG A 202 -0.76 -3.45 -11.04
C ARG A 202 0.71 -3.82 -10.85
N HIS A 203 1.25 -4.58 -11.81
CA HIS A 203 2.67 -4.88 -11.94
C HIS A 203 3.01 -5.19 -13.40
N THR A 204 4.29 -5.16 -13.76
CA THR A 204 4.79 -5.44 -15.11
C THR A 204 5.65 -6.70 -15.21
N LEU A 205 5.64 -7.54 -14.18
CA LEU A 205 6.34 -8.83 -14.21
C LEU A 205 6.00 -9.65 -15.46
N LYS A 206 7.01 -10.36 -15.92
CA LYS A 206 6.93 -11.42 -16.92
C LYS A 206 7.21 -12.77 -16.28
N ARG A 207 7.00 -13.85 -17.04
CA ARG A 207 7.25 -15.24 -16.60
C ARG A 207 8.63 -15.44 -15.97
N GLU A 208 9.67 -14.90 -16.62
CA GLU A 208 11.07 -14.95 -16.16
C GLU A 208 11.26 -14.24 -14.81
N ASP A 209 10.57 -13.12 -14.58
CA ASP A 209 10.60 -12.40 -13.31
C ASP A 209 9.96 -13.24 -12.19
N VAL A 210 8.86 -13.93 -12.51
CA VAL A 210 8.18 -14.83 -11.56
C VAL A 210 9.09 -16.00 -11.19
N ASP A 211 9.78 -16.60 -12.16
CA ASP A 211 10.70 -17.72 -11.93
C ASP A 211 11.89 -17.31 -11.05
N MET A 212 12.36 -16.06 -11.18
CA MET A 212 13.42 -15.49 -10.35
C MET A 212 12.95 -15.18 -8.92
N LEU A 213 11.75 -14.60 -8.77
CA LEU A 213 11.24 -14.15 -7.47
C LEU A 213 10.65 -15.29 -6.63
N TYR A 214 10.12 -16.33 -7.27
CA TYR A 214 9.37 -17.41 -6.62
C TYR A 214 9.94 -18.78 -6.98
N PRO A 215 10.81 -19.37 -6.14
CA PRO A 215 11.43 -20.68 -6.40
C PRO A 215 10.44 -21.85 -6.55
N LYS A 216 9.18 -21.68 -6.16
CA LYS A 216 8.09 -22.66 -6.26
C LYS A 216 7.10 -22.34 -7.39
N ALA A 217 7.47 -21.46 -8.33
CA ALA A 217 6.63 -21.04 -9.45
C ALA A 217 6.31 -22.19 -10.41
N GLU A 218 7.32 -22.90 -10.93
CA GLU A 218 7.07 -24.27 -11.37
C GLU A 218 6.80 -25.12 -10.13
N ARG A 219 6.09 -26.25 -10.14
CA ARG A 219 5.32 -26.79 -9.01
C ARG A 219 3.98 -26.08 -8.87
N PHE A 220 3.90 -24.75 -8.67
CA PHE A 220 2.61 -24.08 -8.75
C PHE A 220 1.99 -24.24 -10.16
N ARG A 221 2.78 -23.96 -11.22
CA ARG A 221 2.32 -24.15 -12.61
C ARG A 221 1.97 -25.61 -12.91
N ALA A 222 2.75 -26.58 -12.43
CA ALA A 222 2.44 -28.01 -12.58
C ALA A 222 1.09 -28.39 -11.96
N VAL A 223 0.82 -27.96 -10.72
CA VAL A 223 -0.48 -28.20 -10.06
C VAL A 223 -1.61 -27.51 -10.83
N ARG A 224 -1.43 -26.26 -11.25
CA ARG A 224 -2.43 -25.57 -12.08
C ARG A 224 -2.74 -26.35 -13.35
N ARG A 225 -1.73 -26.81 -14.10
CA ARG A 225 -1.91 -27.61 -15.32
C ARG A 225 -2.60 -28.96 -15.06
N SER A 226 -2.42 -29.58 -13.90
CA SER A 226 -3.10 -30.86 -13.62
C SER A 226 -4.60 -30.70 -13.36
N PHE A 227 -5.03 -29.56 -12.81
CA PHE A 227 -6.45 -29.26 -12.56
C PHE A 227 -7.13 -28.51 -13.70
N ASP A 228 -6.37 -27.76 -14.51
CA ASP A 228 -6.86 -27.01 -15.67
C ASP A 228 -5.90 -27.15 -16.87
N PRO A 229 -5.88 -28.33 -17.53
CA PRO A 229 -4.97 -28.61 -18.65
C PRO A 229 -5.20 -27.71 -19.86
N GLU A 230 -6.44 -27.27 -20.07
CA GLU A 230 -6.86 -26.41 -21.19
C GLU A 230 -6.73 -24.91 -20.87
N GLY A 231 -6.40 -24.54 -19.62
CA GLY A 231 -6.22 -23.15 -19.21
C GLY A 231 -7.52 -22.33 -19.16
N ARG A 232 -8.67 -22.96 -18.93
CA ARG A 232 -9.99 -22.29 -18.89
C ARG A 232 -10.11 -21.22 -17.81
N PHE A 233 -9.30 -21.31 -16.75
CA PHE A 233 -9.30 -20.34 -15.65
C PHE A 233 -8.18 -19.30 -15.76
N LEU A 234 -7.44 -19.25 -16.87
CA LEU A 234 -6.43 -18.23 -17.12
C LEU A 234 -7.02 -17.09 -17.96
N ASN A 235 -6.81 -15.86 -17.51
CA ASN A 235 -6.93 -14.68 -18.36
C ASN A 235 -5.58 -14.36 -19.01
N ASP A 236 -5.53 -13.39 -19.93
CA ASP A 236 -4.28 -13.02 -20.64
C ASP A 236 -3.11 -12.72 -19.69
N HIS A 237 -3.40 -12.06 -18.56
CA HIS A 237 -2.40 -11.71 -17.56
C HIS A 237 -1.83 -12.96 -16.88
N LEU A 238 -2.70 -13.82 -16.33
CA LEU A 238 -2.27 -15.06 -15.66
C LEU A 238 -1.66 -16.05 -16.65
N GLY A 239 -2.13 -16.08 -17.90
CA GLY A 239 -1.55 -16.87 -18.98
C GLY A 239 -0.10 -16.48 -19.25
N ALA A 240 0.19 -15.19 -19.37
CA ALA A 240 1.55 -14.71 -19.60
C ALA A 240 2.53 -15.07 -18.46
N LEU A 241 2.05 -15.27 -17.23
CA LEU A 241 2.88 -15.54 -16.05
C LEU A 241 2.96 -17.02 -15.67
N PHE A 242 1.86 -17.75 -15.87
CA PHE A 242 1.65 -19.06 -15.26
C PHE A 242 1.31 -20.17 -16.25
N ALA A 243 1.14 -19.88 -17.54
CA ALA A 243 0.99 -20.91 -18.57
C ALA A 243 2.14 -21.94 -18.58
#